data_AF-A0A2E4FZE3-F1
#
_entry.id   AF-A0A2E4FZE3-F1
#
_cell.length_a   1.000
_cell.length_b   1.000
_cell.length_c   1.000
_cell.angle_alpha   90.00
_cell.angle_beta   90.00
_cell.angle_gamma   90.00
#
_symmetry.space_group_name_H-M   'P 1'
#
loop_
_entity.id
_entity.type
_entity.pdbx_description
1 polymer ?
#
loop_
_entity_poly.entity_id
_entity_poly.type
_entity_poly.pdbx_seq_one_letter_code
_entity_poly.pdbx_strand_id
1 'polypeptide(L)'
;MKKLLFSLASVAFSMIFLLSSCSSERSNATGWEYNNPVNGGYEKAPYIEQETGPGLVLIEGGRFTMGRNEQDIFYSQNNVPRTVTVSSFYMDETEVRNIDYREYLYWVKRVFGADYPEVWKKALPDTLVWRSRLAYNEPYVEYYLRHPAYSDYPVVGVSWLQANDYAAWRTDRVNELILIREGLFEYNPQQFNEENF
;
A
#
# COMPACT_ATOMS: atom_id res chain seq x y z
N MET A 1 3.03 -56.87 -11.30
CA MET A 1 3.37 -56.89 -9.86
C MET A 1 4.38 -55.81 -9.45
N LYS A 2 5.50 -55.61 -10.15
CA LYS A 2 6.52 -54.59 -9.78
C LYS A 2 6.05 -53.12 -9.82
N LYS A 3 5.15 -52.75 -10.75
CA LYS A 3 4.58 -51.39 -10.83
C LYS A 3 3.60 -51.06 -9.69
N LEU A 4 2.86 -52.05 -9.18
CA LEU A 4 1.94 -51.89 -8.05
C LEU A 4 2.69 -51.76 -6.71
N LEU A 5 3.81 -52.48 -6.56
CA LEU A 5 4.69 -52.34 -5.39
C LEU A 5 5.37 -50.97 -5.35
N PHE A 6 5.76 -50.42 -6.50
CA PHE A 6 6.34 -49.07 -6.59
C PHE A 6 5.33 -47.96 -6.27
N SER A 7 4.06 -48.10 -6.69
CA SER A 7 3.01 -47.11 -6.36
C SER A 7 2.56 -47.19 -4.90
N LEU A 8 2.54 -48.39 -4.30
CA LEU A 8 2.29 -48.51 -2.86
C LEU A 8 3.42 -47.92 -2.03
N ALA A 9 4.68 -48.12 -2.45
CA ALA A 9 5.84 -47.55 -1.78
C ALA A 9 5.87 -46.01 -1.86
N SER A 10 5.46 -45.41 -2.99
CA SER A 10 5.39 -43.94 -3.10
C SER A 10 4.31 -43.34 -2.22
N VAL A 11 3.14 -44.01 -2.09
CA VAL A 11 2.05 -43.57 -1.19
C VAL A 11 2.48 -43.68 0.28
N ALA A 12 3.16 -44.77 0.65
CA ALA A 12 3.68 -44.94 2.00
C ALA A 12 4.74 -43.87 2.35
N PHE A 13 5.61 -43.52 1.40
CA PHE A 13 6.63 -42.48 1.59
C PHE A 13 6.02 -41.08 1.71
N SER A 14 4.96 -40.77 0.94
CA SER A 14 4.22 -39.51 1.10
C SER A 14 3.48 -39.40 2.45
N MET A 15 3.05 -40.54 3.01
CA MET A 15 2.33 -40.56 4.29
C MET A 15 3.25 -40.38 5.50
N ILE A 16 4.51 -40.82 5.39
CA ILE A 16 5.55 -40.60 6.42
C ILE A 16 5.96 -39.12 6.46
N PHE A 17 6.01 -38.44 5.30
CA PHE A 17 6.29 -36.99 5.26
C PHE A 17 5.19 -36.14 5.90
N LEU A 18 3.93 -36.58 5.84
CA LEU A 18 2.80 -35.87 6.45
C LEU A 18 2.74 -36.00 7.98
N LEU A 19 3.30 -37.08 8.56
CA LEU A 19 3.30 -37.30 10.01
C LEU A 19 4.43 -36.59 10.76
N SER A 20 5.45 -36.08 10.05
CA SER A 20 6.63 -35.45 10.68
C SER A 20 6.45 -33.95 10.97
N SER A 21 5.27 -33.38 10.74
CA SER A 21 5.05 -31.92 10.77
C SER A 21 4.42 -31.37 12.06
N CYS A 22 4.22 -32.18 13.10
CA CYS A 22 3.63 -31.72 14.37
C CYS A 22 4.71 -31.44 15.42
N SER A 23 5.38 -30.28 15.33
CA SER A 23 6.27 -29.78 16.39
C SER A 23 5.60 -28.61 17.14
N SER A 24 5.53 -28.68 18.47
CA SER A 24 5.09 -27.57 19.32
C SER A 24 6.11 -26.43 19.29
N GLU A 25 5.63 -25.19 19.26
CA GLU A 25 6.52 -24.03 19.32
C GLU A 25 7.27 -24.00 20.67
N ARG A 26 8.60 -23.80 20.60
CA ARG A 26 9.48 -23.73 21.77
C ARG A 26 10.16 -22.37 21.84
N SER A 27 10.50 -21.96 23.06
CA SER A 27 11.23 -20.73 23.33
C SER A 27 12.68 -20.81 22.87
N ASN A 28 13.12 -19.85 22.05
CA ASN A 28 14.51 -19.74 21.63
C ASN A 28 15.46 -19.38 22.79
N ALA A 29 14.97 -18.67 23.82
CA ALA A 29 15.79 -18.26 24.95
C ALA A 29 15.94 -19.36 26.01
N THR A 30 14.87 -20.14 26.23
CA THR A 30 14.79 -21.06 27.38
C THR A 30 14.57 -22.53 26.99
N GLY A 31 14.22 -22.82 25.74
CA GLY A 31 13.98 -24.18 25.23
C GLY A 31 12.64 -24.81 25.64
N TRP A 32 11.88 -24.17 26.54
CA TRP A 32 10.58 -24.67 27.00
C TRP A 32 9.49 -24.52 25.94
N GLU A 33 8.53 -25.44 25.95
CA GLU A 33 7.36 -25.40 25.06
C GLU A 33 6.39 -24.29 25.46
N TYR A 34 5.84 -23.59 24.47
CA TYR A 34 4.74 -22.65 24.69
C TYR A 34 3.40 -23.39 24.79
N ASN A 35 2.42 -22.82 25.50
CA ASN A 35 1.03 -23.30 25.56
C ASN A 35 0.85 -24.72 26.15
N ASN A 36 1.71 -25.13 27.08
CA ASN A 36 1.58 -26.43 27.75
C ASN A 36 1.14 -26.26 29.23
N PRO A 37 -0.06 -26.71 29.61
CA PRO A 37 -0.56 -26.56 30.98
C PRO A 37 0.25 -27.34 32.02
N VAL A 38 1.02 -28.36 31.59
CA VAL A 38 1.86 -29.17 32.48
C VAL A 38 3.18 -28.46 32.82
N ASN A 39 3.66 -27.55 31.97
CA ASN A 39 4.97 -26.90 32.12
C ASN A 39 4.91 -25.49 32.75
N GLY A 40 3.82 -25.18 33.47
CA GLY A 40 3.61 -23.88 34.09
C GLY A 40 2.61 -22.99 33.34
N GLY A 41 2.03 -23.46 32.23
CA GLY A 41 0.86 -22.84 31.61
C GLY A 41 1.12 -21.47 31.01
N TYR A 42 2.35 -21.18 30.59
CA TYR A 42 2.64 -19.92 29.90
C TYR A 42 2.03 -19.96 28.49
N GLU A 43 1.06 -19.08 28.26
CA GLU A 43 0.38 -18.94 26.98
C GLU A 43 1.02 -17.83 26.15
N LYS A 44 1.54 -18.21 24.98
CA LYS A 44 1.97 -17.27 23.94
C LYS A 44 0.76 -16.97 23.07
N ALA A 45 0.23 -15.75 23.19
CA ALA A 45 -0.79 -15.28 22.28
C ALA A 45 -0.22 -15.20 20.84
N PRO A 46 -0.94 -15.69 19.83
CA PRO A 46 -0.53 -15.48 18.45
C PRO A 46 -0.57 -13.97 18.15
N TYR A 47 0.56 -13.41 17.74
CA TYR A 47 0.61 -12.04 17.23
C TYR A 47 0.38 -12.11 15.72
N ILE A 48 -0.75 -11.58 15.27
CA ILE A 48 -1.02 -11.40 13.84
C ILE A 48 -0.40 -10.07 13.46
N GLU A 49 0.62 -10.11 12.60
CA GLU A 49 1.19 -8.89 12.04
C GLU A 49 0.14 -8.14 11.22
N GLN A 50 0.24 -6.82 11.20
CA GLN A 50 -0.65 -6.01 10.39
C GLN A 50 -0.38 -6.28 8.91
N GLU A 51 -1.41 -6.66 8.16
CA GLU A 51 -1.29 -6.80 6.71
C GLU A 51 -0.91 -5.46 6.08
N THR A 52 0.09 -5.47 5.20
CA THR A 52 0.47 -4.30 4.39
C THR A 52 -0.64 -4.01 3.38
N GLY A 53 -1.03 -2.74 3.26
CA GLY A 53 -1.88 -2.31 2.16
C GLY A 53 -1.20 -2.48 0.79
N PRO A 54 -1.97 -2.41 -0.31
CA PRO A 54 -1.43 -2.63 -1.65
C PRO A 54 -0.40 -1.55 -2.02
N GLY A 55 0.80 -1.98 -2.42
CA GLY A 55 1.90 -1.11 -2.85
C GLY A 55 2.60 -0.35 -1.71
N LEU A 56 2.34 -0.72 -0.46
CA LEU A 56 2.98 -0.15 0.73
C LEU A 56 4.12 -1.03 1.21
N VAL A 57 5.25 -0.40 1.54
CA VAL A 57 6.39 -1.02 2.21
C VAL A 57 6.50 -0.52 3.65
N LEU A 58 6.82 -1.42 4.58
CA LEU A 58 7.12 -1.06 5.97
C LEU A 58 8.49 -0.40 6.06
N ILE A 59 8.54 0.81 6.59
CA ILE A 59 9.77 1.52 6.93
C ILE A 59 10.01 1.35 8.43
N GLU A 60 11.15 0.72 8.76
CA GLU A 60 11.54 0.52 10.15
C GLU A 60 11.83 1.86 10.83
N GLY A 61 11.25 2.02 12.02
CA GLY A 61 11.50 3.15 12.89
C GLY A 61 12.95 3.17 13.36
N GLY A 62 13.51 4.36 13.46
CA GLY A 62 14.91 4.53 13.78
C GLY A 62 15.32 5.97 13.90
N ARG A 63 16.62 6.18 14.07
CA ARG A 63 17.22 7.50 14.18
C ARG A 63 18.12 7.73 12.99
N PHE A 64 17.89 8.81 12.26
CA PHE A 64 18.73 9.21 11.13
C PHE A 64 19.06 10.70 11.18
N THR A 65 20.17 11.09 10.56
CA THR A 65 20.56 12.49 10.40
C THR A 65 19.92 13.04 9.14
N MET A 66 18.95 13.94 9.31
CA MET A 66 18.28 14.65 8.22
C MET A 66 19.06 15.91 7.88
N GLY A 67 19.44 16.07 6.63
CA GLY A 67 20.06 17.28 6.10
C GLY A 67 21.36 16.99 5.38
N ARG A 68 22.27 17.98 5.31
CA ARG A 68 23.51 17.81 4.55
C ARG A 68 24.53 16.93 5.27
N ASN A 69 24.97 15.91 4.55
CA ASN A 69 26.11 15.07 4.93
C ASN A 69 27.42 15.56 4.25
N GLU A 70 27.30 16.40 3.21
CA GLU A 70 28.42 16.87 2.36
C GLU A 70 28.52 18.41 2.27
N GLN A 71 29.69 18.88 1.82
CA GLN A 71 29.99 20.30 1.62
C GLN A 71 29.36 20.82 0.31
N ASP A 72 28.51 21.85 0.41
CA ASP A 72 27.94 22.60 -0.71
C ASP A 72 28.96 23.61 -1.20
N ILE A 73 29.11 23.68 -2.50
CA ILE A 73 30.02 24.57 -3.22
C ILE A 73 29.63 26.04 -2.96
N PHE A 74 28.34 26.32 -2.80
CA PHE A 74 27.83 27.67 -2.61
C PHE A 74 27.78 28.11 -1.14
N TYR A 75 28.25 27.27 -0.20
CA TYR A 75 28.23 27.51 1.24
C TYR A 75 26.87 28.02 1.78
N SER A 76 25.77 27.73 1.07
CA SER A 76 24.44 28.16 1.47
C SER A 76 24.02 27.32 2.68
N GLN A 77 23.84 27.95 3.85
CA GLN A 77 23.51 27.27 5.11
C GLN A 77 22.01 26.92 5.21
N ASN A 78 21.42 26.47 4.11
CA ASN A 78 19.98 26.30 3.97
C ASN A 78 19.49 24.93 4.45
N ASN A 79 20.41 24.01 4.76
CA ASN A 79 20.10 22.63 5.12
C ASN A 79 21.00 22.13 6.27
N VAL A 80 20.75 22.64 7.48
CA VAL A 80 21.52 22.27 8.69
C VAL A 80 21.17 20.83 9.10
N PRO A 81 22.16 19.94 9.24
CA PRO A 81 21.91 18.55 9.60
C PRO A 81 21.36 18.46 11.03
N ARG A 82 20.24 17.75 11.19
CA ARG A 82 19.60 17.49 12.48
C ARG A 82 19.25 16.01 12.59
N THR A 83 19.53 15.40 13.74
CA THR A 83 19.16 14.01 13.98
C THR A 83 17.69 13.92 14.40
N VAL A 84 16.91 13.13 13.67
CA VAL A 84 15.48 12.93 13.92
C VAL A 84 15.24 11.45 14.19
N THR A 85 14.37 11.17 15.16
CA THR A 85 13.85 9.83 15.43
C THR A 85 12.44 9.74 14.87
N VAL A 86 12.15 8.71 14.08
CA VAL A 86 10.83 8.48 13.47
C VAL A 86 10.38 7.08 13.86
N SER A 87 9.09 6.94 14.23
CA SER A 87 8.47 5.64 14.48
C SER A 87 8.33 4.84 13.19
N SER A 88 8.17 3.51 13.26
CA SER A 88 7.90 2.71 12.07
C SER A 88 6.58 3.14 11.41
N PHE A 89 6.56 3.20 10.08
CA PHE A 89 5.38 3.59 9.30
C PHE A 89 5.42 2.96 7.91
N TYR A 90 4.31 3.02 7.18
CA TYR A 90 4.23 2.51 5.81
C TYR A 90 4.39 3.64 4.79
N MET A 91 5.09 3.37 3.68
CA MET A 91 5.28 4.31 2.57
C MET A 91 4.98 3.61 1.25
N ASP A 92 4.45 4.35 0.27
CA ASP A 92 4.28 3.82 -1.08
C ASP A 92 5.64 3.55 -1.73
N GLU A 93 5.76 2.42 -2.43
CA GLU A 93 7.00 2.04 -3.13
C GLU A 93 7.32 2.94 -4.33
N THR A 94 6.29 3.48 -4.99
CA THR A 94 6.39 4.33 -6.17
C THR A 94 5.54 5.59 -6.00
N GLU A 95 5.79 6.63 -6.81
CA GLU A 95 4.87 7.74 -6.89
C GLU A 95 3.49 7.30 -7.41
N VAL A 96 2.48 8.13 -7.14
CA VAL A 96 1.11 7.91 -7.64
C VAL A 96 1.10 8.03 -9.16
N ARG A 97 0.65 6.97 -9.84
CA ARG A 97 0.61 6.93 -11.32
C ARG A 97 -0.61 7.63 -11.87
N ASN A 98 -0.56 8.03 -13.13
CA ASN A 98 -1.69 8.64 -13.83
C ASN A 98 -2.92 7.70 -13.85
N ILE A 99 -2.74 6.39 -13.99
CA ILE A 99 -3.85 5.43 -13.95
C ILE A 99 -4.56 5.40 -12.58
N ASP A 100 -3.79 5.42 -11.49
CA ASP A 100 -4.34 5.39 -10.13
C ASP A 100 -5.10 6.69 -9.83
N TYR A 101 -4.56 7.84 -10.25
CA TYR A 101 -5.26 9.11 -10.10
C TYR A 101 -6.51 9.20 -10.99
N ARG A 102 -6.51 8.57 -12.16
CA ARG A 102 -7.71 8.48 -13.02
C ARG A 102 -8.79 7.60 -12.40
N GLU A 103 -8.42 6.55 -11.67
CA GLU A 103 -9.36 5.73 -10.91
C GLU A 103 -10.05 6.57 -9.84
N TYR A 104 -9.27 7.31 -9.05
CA TYR A 104 -9.80 8.28 -8.09
C TYR A 104 -10.78 9.24 -8.74
N LEU A 105 -10.35 9.83 -9.86
CA LEU A 105 -11.17 10.75 -10.61
C LEU A 105 -12.49 10.10 -11.07
N TYR A 106 -12.42 8.90 -11.65
CA TYR A 106 -13.61 8.16 -12.06
C TYR A 106 -14.56 7.91 -10.89
N TRP A 107 -14.03 7.52 -9.72
CA TRP A 107 -14.82 7.30 -8.52
C TRP A 107 -15.50 8.59 -8.04
N VAL A 108 -14.77 9.71 -7.93
CA VAL A 108 -15.34 11.00 -7.48
C VAL A 108 -16.46 11.46 -8.42
N LYS A 109 -16.24 11.33 -9.73
CA LYS A 109 -17.25 11.68 -10.74
C LYS A 109 -18.50 10.82 -10.62
N ARG A 110 -18.35 9.52 -10.31
CA ARG A 110 -19.47 8.59 -10.16
C ARG A 110 -20.27 8.87 -8.89
N VAL A 111 -19.60 9.06 -7.75
CA VAL A 111 -20.24 9.19 -6.44
C VAL A 111 -20.83 10.58 -6.21
N PHE A 112 -20.11 11.64 -6.58
CA PHE A 112 -20.49 13.02 -6.29
C PHE A 112 -20.93 13.83 -7.53
N GLY A 113 -20.78 13.29 -8.74
CA GLY A 113 -20.98 14.07 -9.96
C GLY A 113 -22.42 14.56 -10.21
N ALA A 114 -23.41 13.92 -9.60
CA ALA A 114 -24.82 14.34 -9.71
C ALA A 114 -25.15 15.49 -8.74
N ASP A 115 -24.77 15.35 -7.47
CA ASP A 115 -25.17 16.28 -6.40
C ASP A 115 -24.16 17.42 -6.21
N TYR A 116 -22.87 17.12 -6.25
CA TYR A 116 -21.77 18.05 -5.94
C TYR A 116 -20.70 18.04 -7.04
N PRO A 117 -21.02 18.56 -8.26
CA PRO A 117 -20.09 18.58 -9.38
C PRO A 117 -18.81 19.41 -9.13
N GLU A 118 -18.81 20.31 -8.16
CA GLU A 118 -17.65 21.06 -7.71
C GLU A 118 -16.56 20.19 -7.08
N VAL A 119 -16.93 19.11 -6.38
CA VAL A 119 -15.97 18.19 -5.76
C VAL A 119 -15.13 17.53 -6.85
N TRP A 120 -15.80 17.07 -7.91
CA TRP A 120 -15.16 16.55 -9.12
C TRP A 120 -14.23 17.58 -9.78
N LYS A 121 -14.70 18.81 -9.98
CA LYS A 121 -13.90 19.86 -10.60
C LYS A 121 -12.67 20.23 -9.76
N LYS A 122 -12.81 20.25 -8.43
CA LYS A 122 -11.70 20.50 -7.50
C LYS A 122 -10.66 19.38 -7.53
N ALA A 123 -11.07 18.13 -7.77
CA ALA A 123 -10.16 17.00 -7.90
C ALA A 123 -9.36 17.00 -9.23
N LEU A 124 -9.78 17.74 -10.26
CA LEU A 124 -9.06 17.78 -11.53
C LEU A 124 -7.68 18.44 -11.38
N PRO A 125 -6.61 17.78 -11.87
CA PRO A 125 -5.27 18.35 -11.84
C PRO A 125 -5.10 19.41 -12.94
N ASP A 126 -4.16 20.32 -12.74
CA ASP A 126 -3.82 21.34 -13.74
C ASP A 126 -2.97 20.75 -14.87
N THR A 127 -3.62 20.49 -16.02
CA THR A 127 -2.93 20.00 -17.22
C THR A 127 -2.09 21.07 -17.92
N LEU A 128 -2.30 22.36 -17.62
CA LEU A 128 -1.58 23.47 -18.27
C LEU A 128 -0.18 23.67 -17.70
N VAL A 129 0.21 22.93 -16.66
CA VAL A 129 1.55 22.95 -16.06
C VAL A 129 2.67 22.70 -17.09
N TRP A 130 2.37 21.95 -18.15
CA TRP A 130 3.32 21.66 -19.24
C TRP A 130 3.52 22.83 -20.21
N ARG A 131 2.60 23.80 -20.23
CA ARG A 131 2.63 24.90 -21.21
C ARG A 131 3.71 25.92 -20.84
N SER A 132 4.58 26.20 -21.81
CA SER A 132 5.57 27.28 -21.72
C SER A 132 5.50 28.15 -22.98
N ARG A 133 5.72 29.46 -22.85
CA ARG A 133 5.47 30.45 -23.93
C ARG A 133 6.24 30.18 -25.22
N LEU A 134 7.40 29.52 -25.15
CA LEU A 134 8.28 29.28 -26.30
C LEU A 134 8.57 27.79 -26.55
N ALA A 135 7.90 26.88 -25.84
CA ALA A 135 8.12 25.44 -25.97
C ALA A 135 6.90 24.75 -26.61
N TYR A 136 7.15 23.80 -27.51
CA TYR A 136 6.09 22.97 -28.10
C TYR A 136 5.74 21.80 -27.17
N ASN A 137 4.92 22.08 -26.15
CA ASN A 137 4.50 21.10 -25.13
C ASN A 137 3.00 20.76 -25.17
N GLU A 138 2.26 21.24 -26.17
CA GLU A 138 0.82 20.95 -26.32
C GLU A 138 0.49 19.44 -26.29
N PRO A 139 1.31 18.53 -26.87
CA PRO A 139 1.05 17.09 -26.73
C PRO A 139 1.01 16.62 -25.25
N TYR A 140 1.85 17.16 -24.37
CA TYR A 140 1.82 16.79 -22.96
C TYR A 140 0.58 17.32 -22.25
N VAL A 141 0.13 18.53 -22.59
CA VAL A 141 -1.11 19.12 -22.04
C VAL A 141 -2.33 18.24 -22.34
N GLU A 142 -2.41 17.73 -23.56
CA GLU A 142 -3.55 16.92 -24.01
C GLU A 142 -3.46 15.47 -23.51
N TYR A 143 -2.29 14.85 -23.68
CA TYR A 143 -2.13 13.41 -23.58
C TYR A 143 -1.56 12.91 -22.26
N TYR A 144 -0.78 13.69 -21.51
CA TYR A 144 -0.03 13.16 -20.36
C TYR A 144 -0.92 12.46 -19.33
N LEU A 145 -2.01 13.10 -18.92
CA LEU A 145 -2.96 12.50 -17.97
C LEU A 145 -3.83 11.40 -18.62
N ARG A 146 -4.12 11.48 -19.92
CA ARG A 146 -5.24 10.73 -20.53
C ARG A 146 -4.82 9.55 -21.39
N HIS A 147 -3.65 9.63 -22.02
CA HIS A 147 -3.22 8.67 -23.02
C HIS A 147 -2.63 7.42 -22.35
N PRO A 148 -2.94 6.20 -22.84
CA PRO A 148 -2.46 4.95 -22.23
C PRO A 148 -0.94 4.83 -22.11
N ALA A 149 -0.19 5.44 -23.05
CA ALA A 149 1.27 5.43 -23.01
C ALA A 149 1.86 6.10 -21.76
N TYR A 150 1.10 6.99 -21.09
CA TYR A 150 1.52 7.68 -19.88
C TYR A 150 0.85 7.15 -18.60
N SER A 151 0.11 6.03 -18.69
CA SER A 151 -0.64 5.47 -17.55
C SER A 151 0.22 5.19 -16.32
N ASP A 152 1.43 4.68 -16.52
CA ASP A 152 2.36 4.29 -15.44
C ASP A 152 3.30 5.43 -15.01
N TYR A 153 3.16 6.62 -15.59
CA TYR A 153 3.97 7.79 -15.23
C TYR A 153 3.37 8.49 -14.01
N PRO A 154 4.18 9.20 -13.20
CA PRO A 154 3.69 9.93 -12.04
C PRO A 154 2.67 11.00 -12.44
N VAL A 155 1.68 11.23 -11.60
CA VAL A 155 0.71 12.32 -11.80
C VAL A 155 1.38 13.68 -11.55
N VAL A 156 1.10 14.65 -12.44
CA VAL A 156 1.68 16.01 -12.39
C VAL A 156 0.55 17.04 -12.45
N GLY A 157 0.78 18.23 -11.87
CA GLY A 157 -0.22 19.29 -11.81
C GLY A 157 -1.20 19.15 -10.63
N VAL A 158 -0.80 18.43 -9.58
CA VAL A 158 -1.59 18.19 -8.37
C VAL A 158 -1.11 19.14 -7.26
N SER A 159 -2.06 19.80 -6.59
CA SER A 159 -1.80 20.62 -5.41
C SER A 159 -1.69 19.79 -4.13
N TRP A 160 -1.09 20.35 -3.08
CA TRP A 160 -0.98 19.67 -1.79
C TRP A 160 -2.34 19.24 -1.22
N LEU A 161 -3.38 20.09 -1.36
CA LEU A 161 -4.73 19.75 -0.92
C LEU A 161 -5.31 18.57 -1.69
N GLN A 162 -5.14 18.54 -3.01
CA GLN A 162 -5.61 17.43 -3.85
C GLN A 162 -4.86 16.13 -3.55
N ALA A 163 -3.56 16.20 -3.25
CA ALA A 163 -2.77 15.02 -2.86
C ALA A 163 -3.24 14.45 -1.52
N ASN A 164 -3.57 15.31 -0.55
CA ASN A 164 -4.13 14.90 0.73
C ASN A 164 -5.53 14.28 0.57
N ASP A 165 -6.41 14.91 -0.22
CA ASP A 165 -7.75 14.40 -0.52
C ASP A 165 -7.68 13.02 -1.23
N TYR A 166 -6.70 12.81 -2.13
CA TYR A 166 -6.44 11.52 -2.77
C TYR A 166 -5.97 10.44 -1.77
N ALA A 167 -5.05 10.78 -0.86
CA ALA A 167 -4.53 9.84 0.13
C ALA A 167 -5.63 9.39 1.13
N ALA A 168 -6.51 10.30 1.53
CA ALA A 168 -7.67 9.98 2.34
C ALA A 168 -8.60 9.00 1.61
N TRP A 169 -9.00 9.32 0.38
CA TRP A 169 -9.83 8.44 -0.45
C TRP A 169 -9.22 7.05 -0.64
N ARG A 170 -7.92 6.96 -0.94
CA ARG A 170 -7.23 5.67 -1.11
C ARG A 170 -7.31 4.83 0.17
N THR A 171 -7.09 5.47 1.31
CA THR A 171 -7.15 4.81 2.62
C THR A 171 -8.55 4.24 2.86
N ASP A 172 -9.58 5.03 2.59
CA ASP A 172 -10.98 4.61 2.74
C ASP A 172 -11.31 3.42 1.82
N ARG A 173 -10.89 3.47 0.55
CA ARG A 173 -11.11 2.40 -0.44
C ARG A 173 -10.41 1.09 -0.07
N VAL A 174 -9.19 1.15 0.46
CA VAL A 174 -8.47 -0.03 0.91
C VAL A 174 -9.15 -0.64 2.14
N ASN A 175 -9.55 0.20 3.09
CA ASN A 175 -10.26 -0.25 4.29
C ASN A 175 -11.61 -0.88 3.97
N GLU A 176 -12.38 -0.28 3.05
CA GLU A 176 -13.65 -0.84 2.57
C GLU A 176 -13.45 -2.24 1.97
N LEU A 177 -12.43 -2.42 1.12
CA LEU A 177 -12.11 -3.72 0.53
C LEU A 177 -11.75 -4.77 1.61
N ILE A 178 -11.00 -4.38 2.63
CA ILE A 178 -10.66 -5.25 3.76
C ILE A 178 -11.93 -5.63 4.53
N LEU A 179 -12.79 -4.67 4.86
CA LEU A 179 -14.04 -4.94 5.59
C LEU A 179 -14.99 -5.86 4.81
N ILE A 180 -15.09 -5.69 3.48
CA ILE A 180 -15.86 -6.59 2.62
C ILE A 180 -15.27 -7.99 2.61
N ARG A 181 -13.93 -8.11 2.52
CA ARG A 181 -13.22 -9.40 2.55
C ARG A 181 -13.48 -10.16 3.85
N GLU A 182 -13.46 -9.44 4.98
CA GLU A 182 -13.74 -10.01 6.31
C GLU A 182 -15.24 -10.27 6.56
N GLY A 183 -16.12 -9.88 5.63
CA GLY A 183 -17.57 -10.04 5.76
C GLY A 183 -18.20 -9.10 6.79
N LEU A 184 -17.51 -8.02 7.17
CA LEU A 184 -18.00 -6.99 8.09
C LEU A 184 -18.79 -5.89 7.37
N PHE A 185 -18.71 -5.84 6.04
CA PHE A 185 -19.36 -4.83 5.20
C PHE A 185 -19.94 -5.44 3.93
N GLU A 186 -21.09 -4.93 3.48
CA GLU A 186 -21.75 -5.40 2.27
C GLU A 186 -21.18 -4.70 1.04
N TYR A 187 -20.95 -5.45 -0.04
CA TYR A 187 -20.47 -4.86 -1.30
C TYR A 187 -21.59 -4.09 -1.99
N ASN A 188 -21.50 -2.75 -1.99
CA ASN A 188 -22.43 -1.88 -2.69
C ASN A 188 -21.83 -1.36 -4.02
N PRO A 189 -22.29 -1.84 -5.19
CA PRO A 189 -21.83 -1.32 -6.48
C PRO A 189 -22.40 0.07 -6.81
N GLN A 190 -23.42 0.53 -6.09
CA GLN A 190 -24.22 1.73 -6.34
C GLN A 190 -24.02 2.77 -5.23
N GLN A 191 -22.76 3.08 -4.92
CA GLN A 191 -22.38 4.15 -3.98
C GLN A 191 -22.78 5.52 -4.52
N PHE A 192 -23.45 6.33 -3.71
CA PHE A 192 -23.88 7.69 -4.04
C PHE A 192 -23.81 8.61 -2.83
N ASN A 193 -23.20 9.78 -3.02
CA ASN A 193 -23.23 10.88 -2.07
C ASN A 193 -22.83 10.51 -0.62
N GLU A 194 -23.79 10.46 0.32
CA GLU A 194 -23.55 10.11 1.73
C GLU A 194 -23.24 8.62 1.92
N GLU A 195 -23.70 7.77 1.00
CA GLU A 195 -23.37 6.35 0.91
C GLU A 195 -22.16 6.15 -0.01
N ASN A 196 -21.06 6.81 0.33
CA ASN A 196 -19.78 6.71 -0.39
C ASN A 196 -18.87 5.60 0.15
N PHE A 197 -19.25 4.97 1.26
CA PHE A 197 -18.66 3.75 1.81
C PHE A 197 -19.50 2.55 1.40
#